data_AF-A0A4Q3D3I8-F1
#
_entry.id   AF-A0A4Q3D3I8-F1
#
_cell.length_a   1.000
_cell.length_b   1.000
_cell.length_c   1.000
_cell.angle_alpha   90.00
_cell.angle_beta   90.00
_cell.angle_gamma   90.00
#
_symmetry.space_group_name_H-M   'P 1'
#
loop_
_entity.id
_entity.type
_entity.pdbx_description
1 polymer ?
#
loop_
_entity_poly.entity_id
_entity_poly.type
_entity_poly.pdbx_seq_one_letter_code
_entity_poly.pdbx_strand_id
1 'polypeptide(L)'
;MKSRQAIKRLKSRGTKNIGLLAQHPSGGPRQTENPLSVKEAEAILIDVSLRELYNNGDKRDLDFVHDILEPNKIMIPQGQPLESFWDIITNTGLMQAVIGFGKHGRLTLTQEGYQLMNRYGSYGNFLQKKHAKIVDADTNIEDVTPPPPPPKEPMDGVH
;
A
#
# COMPACT_ATOMS: atom_id res chain seq x y z
N MET A 1 43.06 -2.43 45.55
CA MET A 1 42.14 -3.57 45.77
C MET A 1 40.86 -3.08 46.44
N LYS A 2 39.71 -3.47 45.87
CA LYS A 2 38.37 -3.64 46.49
C LYS A 2 37.56 -2.39 46.87
N SER A 3 36.65 -2.00 45.97
CA SER A 3 35.42 -1.27 46.26
C SER A 3 34.35 -2.24 46.78
N ARG A 4 33.67 -1.87 47.88
CA ARG A 4 32.49 -2.56 48.42
C ARG A 4 31.39 -1.54 48.74
N GLN A 5 30.28 -1.71 48.02
CA GLN A 5 28.86 -1.36 48.25
C GLN A 5 28.45 -0.55 49.49
N ALA A 6 27.53 0.40 49.30
CA ALA A 6 26.34 0.58 50.15
C ALA A 6 25.24 1.44 49.45
N ILE A 7 24.01 0.92 49.45
CA ILE A 7 22.76 1.48 48.92
C ILE A 7 22.03 2.26 50.02
N LYS A 8 21.33 3.38 49.73
CA LYS A 8 20.01 3.73 50.34
C LYS A 8 19.34 5.03 49.82
N ARG A 9 18.14 4.83 49.25
CA ARG A 9 16.82 5.46 49.53
C ARG A 9 16.57 6.98 49.33
N LEU A 10 15.70 7.25 48.33
CA LEU A 10 14.34 7.85 48.40
C LEU A 10 14.11 9.15 49.22
N LYS A 11 13.73 10.24 48.51
CA LYS A 11 12.96 11.42 48.98
C LYS A 11 12.16 11.93 47.76
N SER A 12 10.83 11.78 47.66
CA SER A 12 9.73 12.46 48.37
C SER A 12 9.71 13.99 48.27
N ARG A 13 8.93 14.49 47.30
CA ARG A 13 8.22 15.78 47.21
C ARG A 13 7.06 15.52 46.23
N GLY A 14 5.75 15.69 46.48
CA GLY A 14 5.02 16.31 47.57
C GLY A 14 4.38 17.64 47.14
N THR A 15 3.23 17.62 46.45
CA THR A 15 2.25 18.74 46.41
C THR A 15 0.84 18.21 46.09
N LYS A 16 -0.14 18.71 46.85
CA LYS A 16 -1.55 18.28 46.94
C LYS A 16 -2.46 19.16 46.08
N ASN A 17 -3.34 18.52 45.29
CA ASN A 17 -4.80 18.69 45.10
C ASN A 17 -5.54 20.07 45.09
N ILE A 18 -6.44 20.17 44.08
CA ILE A 18 -7.73 20.90 43.92
C ILE A 18 -7.61 22.39 43.52
N GLY A 19 -8.19 22.93 42.45
CA GLY A 19 -9.07 22.45 41.37
C GLY A 19 -9.74 23.67 40.72
N LEU A 20 -9.83 23.76 39.38
CA LEU A 20 -10.77 24.64 38.67
C LEU A 20 -10.80 24.31 37.15
N LEU A 21 -12.01 24.03 36.65
CA LEU A 21 -12.47 24.03 35.24
C LEU A 21 -11.65 23.31 34.15
N ALA A 22 -12.15 22.13 33.74
CA ALA A 22 -12.46 21.86 32.33
C ALA A 22 -13.36 20.62 32.23
N GLN A 23 -14.68 20.82 32.26
CA GLN A 23 -15.55 19.94 31.47
C GLN A 23 -15.31 20.32 30.02
N HIS A 24 -14.86 19.38 29.19
CA HIS A 24 -15.21 19.31 27.78
C HIS A 24 -15.28 17.83 27.39
N PRO A 25 -16.45 17.35 26.95
CA PRO A 25 -16.59 16.02 26.35
C PRO A 25 -16.23 16.15 24.87
N SER A 26 -15.09 15.60 24.47
CA SER A 26 -14.80 15.44 23.06
C SER A 26 -14.27 14.05 22.84
N GLY A 27 -15.20 13.13 22.58
CA GLY A 27 -14.89 11.94 21.81
C GLY A 27 -14.28 12.38 20.49
N GLY A 28 -12.95 12.36 20.42
CA GLY A 28 -12.28 12.21 19.14
C GLY A 28 -12.69 10.84 18.61
N PRO A 29 -13.11 10.71 17.34
CA PRO A 29 -13.41 9.42 16.79
C PRO A 29 -12.19 8.54 17.04
N ARG A 30 -12.42 7.36 17.64
CA ARG A 30 -11.56 6.21 17.41
C ARG A 30 -11.22 6.29 15.93
N GLN A 31 -9.95 6.48 15.58
CA GLN A 31 -9.52 6.13 14.25
C GLN A 31 -9.85 4.65 14.16
N THR A 32 -11.03 4.36 13.62
CA THR A 32 -11.35 3.08 13.07
C THR A 32 -10.21 2.90 12.09
N GLU A 33 -9.22 2.11 12.48
CA GLU A 33 -8.27 1.52 11.55
C GLU A 33 -9.19 0.80 10.58
N ASN A 34 -9.59 1.50 9.51
CA ASN A 34 -10.28 0.85 8.42
C ASN A 34 -9.31 -0.26 8.04
N PRO A 35 -9.73 -1.53 8.13
CA PRO A 35 -8.86 -2.61 7.69
C PRO A 35 -8.46 -2.25 6.27
N LEU A 36 -7.14 -2.14 6.04
CA LEU A 36 -6.58 -1.85 4.72
C LEU A 36 -7.33 -2.72 3.71
N SER A 37 -7.81 -2.11 2.62
CA SER A 37 -8.42 -2.88 1.55
C SER A 37 -7.40 -3.90 1.04
N VAL A 38 -7.86 -5.06 0.60
CA VAL A 38 -6.99 -6.13 0.06
C VAL A 38 -6.05 -5.57 -1.01
N LYS A 39 -6.57 -4.69 -1.88
CA LYS A 39 -5.78 -4.02 -2.92
C LYS A 39 -4.70 -3.08 -2.39
N GLU A 40 -4.96 -2.42 -1.25
CA GLU A 40 -3.97 -1.55 -0.61
C GLU A 40 -2.86 -2.39 0.02
N ALA A 41 -3.21 -3.51 0.66
CA ALA A 41 -2.24 -4.45 1.21
C ALA A 41 -1.35 -5.07 0.10
N GLU A 42 -1.96 -5.47 -1.03
CA GLU A 42 -1.23 -5.95 -2.22
C GLU A 42 -0.27 -4.89 -2.76
N ALA A 43 -0.73 -3.65 -2.94
CA ALA A 43 0.11 -2.56 -3.43
C ALA A 43 1.29 -2.28 -2.49
N ILE A 44 1.07 -2.29 -1.17
CA ILE A 44 2.12 -2.13 -0.16
C ILE A 44 3.13 -3.28 -0.26
N LEU A 45 2.66 -4.52 -0.39
CA LEU A 45 3.51 -5.69 -0.52
C LEU A 45 4.43 -5.61 -1.76
N ILE A 46 3.85 -5.22 -2.90
CA ILE A 46 4.59 -5.04 -4.15
C ILE A 46 5.60 -3.90 -4.01
N ASP A 47 5.19 -2.76 -3.44
CA ASP A 47 6.07 -1.60 -3.24
C ASP A 47 7.27 -1.92 -2.36
N VAL A 48 7.04 -2.57 -1.22
CA VAL A 48 8.11 -2.94 -0.30
C VAL A 48 9.07 -3.91 -0.97
N SER A 49 8.54 -4.95 -1.63
CA SER A 49 9.37 -5.97 -2.29
C SER A 49 10.23 -5.37 -3.41
N LEU A 50 9.65 -4.50 -4.25
CA LEU A 50 10.39 -3.78 -5.29
C LEU A 50 11.48 -2.89 -4.71
N ARG A 51 11.16 -2.14 -3.66
CA ARG A 51 12.10 -1.23 -3.01
C ARG A 51 13.28 -1.99 -2.42
N GLU A 52 13.03 -3.09 -1.70
CA GLU A 52 14.10 -3.89 -1.12
C GLU A 52 15.01 -4.48 -2.21
N LEU A 53 14.42 -5.10 -3.23
CA LEU A 53 15.19 -5.70 -4.33
C LEU A 53 15.99 -4.65 -5.12
N TYR A 54 15.41 -3.47 -5.36
CA TYR A 54 16.06 -2.39 -6.09
C TYR A 54 17.21 -1.75 -5.28
N ASN A 55 17.00 -1.52 -3.97
CA ASN A 55 17.99 -0.88 -3.10
C ASN A 55 19.16 -1.81 -2.75
N ASN A 56 18.92 -3.12 -2.68
CA ASN A 56 19.95 -4.11 -2.41
C ASN A 56 20.69 -4.52 -3.69
N GLY A 57 21.06 -3.57 -4.57
CA GLY A 57 21.65 -3.82 -5.89
C GLY A 57 22.92 -4.70 -5.90
N ASP A 58 23.58 -4.86 -4.76
CA ASP A 58 24.71 -5.77 -4.57
C ASP A 58 24.28 -7.25 -4.48
N LYS A 59 23.08 -7.50 -3.95
CA LYS A 59 22.46 -8.82 -3.84
C LYS A 59 21.51 -9.00 -5.03
N ARG A 60 21.80 -9.96 -5.89
CA ARG A 60 20.94 -10.25 -7.07
C ARG A 60 19.59 -10.83 -6.69
N ASP A 61 19.51 -11.46 -5.52
CA ASP A 61 18.34 -12.17 -5.05
C ASP A 61 18.20 -12.06 -3.52
N LEU A 62 16.98 -11.83 -3.06
CA LEU A 62 16.64 -11.66 -1.64
C LEU A 62 15.69 -12.77 -1.18
N ASP A 63 15.87 -13.25 0.05
CA ASP A 63 14.90 -14.12 0.69
C ASP A 63 13.62 -13.34 1.02
N PHE A 64 12.48 -13.81 0.52
CA PHE A 64 11.23 -13.09 0.67
C PHE A 64 10.82 -12.92 2.13
N VAL A 65 11.01 -13.94 2.97
CA VAL A 65 10.62 -13.85 4.38
C VAL A 65 11.66 -13.07 5.17
N HIS A 66 12.92 -13.48 5.09
CA HIS A 66 13.97 -12.99 5.98
C HIS A 66 14.58 -11.65 5.56
N ASP A 67 14.69 -11.39 4.26
CA ASP A 67 15.30 -10.14 3.76
C ASP A 67 14.23 -9.07 3.44
N ILE A 68 12.96 -9.44 3.20
CA ILE A 68 11.91 -8.50 2.81
C ILE A 68 10.84 -8.33 3.89
N LEU A 69 10.13 -9.40 4.29
CA LEU A 69 8.99 -9.28 5.22
C LEU A 69 9.40 -8.95 6.66
N GLU A 70 10.34 -9.71 7.23
CA GLU A 70 10.78 -9.55 8.62
C GLU A 70 11.37 -8.16 8.90
N PRO A 71 12.29 -7.60 8.09
CA PRO A 71 12.86 -6.28 8.35
C PRO A 71 11.83 -5.15 8.23
N ASN A 72 10.82 -5.34 7.36
CA ASN A 72 9.72 -4.40 7.17
C ASN A 72 8.55 -4.62 8.15
N LYS A 73 8.67 -5.58 9.09
CA LYS A 73 7.65 -5.92 10.10
C LYS A 73 6.30 -6.29 9.48
N ILE A 74 6.32 -6.87 8.28
CA ILE A 74 5.12 -7.37 7.62
C ILE A 74 4.83 -8.76 8.17
N MET A 75 3.74 -8.88 8.92
CA MET A 75 3.28 -10.16 9.46
C MET A 75 2.29 -10.80 8.50
N ILE A 76 2.50 -12.09 8.22
CA ILE A 76 1.54 -12.89 7.48
C ILE A 76 0.41 -13.27 8.44
N PRO A 77 -0.85 -12.89 8.17
CA PRO A 77 -1.99 -13.22 9.02
C PRO A 77 -2.12 -14.73 9.19
N GLN A 78 -2.39 -15.19 10.41
CA GLN A 78 -2.66 -16.61 10.66
C GLN A 78 -3.86 -17.06 9.82
N GLY A 79 -3.67 -18.11 9.02
CA GLY A 79 -4.68 -18.67 8.12
C GLY A 79 -4.60 -18.19 6.67
N GLN A 80 -3.73 -17.23 6.33
CA GLN A 80 -3.38 -16.95 4.93
C GLN A 80 -2.10 -17.69 4.52
N PRO A 81 -2.10 -18.44 3.40
CA PRO A 81 -0.92 -19.14 2.95
C PRO A 81 0.11 -18.15 2.37
N LEU A 82 1.39 -18.41 2.64
CA LEU A 82 2.51 -17.64 2.09
C LEU A 82 2.48 -17.64 0.55
N GLU A 83 2.04 -18.74 -0.05
CA GLU A 83 1.84 -18.90 -1.49
C GLU A 83 0.97 -17.79 -2.09
N SER A 84 -0.08 -17.32 -1.40
CA SER A 84 -0.90 -16.23 -1.93
C SER A 84 -0.13 -14.92 -2.07
N PHE A 85 0.77 -14.61 -1.14
CA PHE A 85 1.64 -13.44 -1.22
C PHE A 85 2.64 -13.59 -2.38
N TRP A 86 3.15 -14.80 -2.55
CA TRP A 86 4.02 -15.16 -3.67
C TRP A 86 3.35 -14.94 -5.03
N ASP A 87 2.12 -15.41 -5.18
CA ASP A 87 1.34 -15.24 -6.40
C ASP A 87 1.07 -13.76 -6.69
N ILE A 88 0.70 -12.97 -5.67
CA ILE A 88 0.46 -11.53 -5.81
C ILE A 88 1.69 -10.84 -6.40
N ILE A 89 2.88 -11.15 -5.87
CA ILE A 89 4.13 -10.49 -6.26
C ILE A 89 4.55 -10.91 -7.67
N THR A 90 4.54 -12.21 -7.95
CA THR A 90 5.06 -12.75 -9.22
C THR A 90 4.12 -12.52 -10.40
N ASN A 91 2.80 -12.49 -10.17
CA ASN A 91 1.83 -12.20 -11.23
C ASN A 91 1.92 -10.78 -11.78
N THR A 92 2.62 -9.86 -11.09
CA THR A 92 2.87 -8.51 -11.62
C THR A 92 3.84 -8.49 -12.81
N GLY A 93 4.70 -9.52 -12.94
CA GLY A 93 5.81 -9.53 -13.90
C GLY A 93 6.98 -8.59 -13.55
N LEU A 94 6.92 -7.86 -12.43
CA LEU A 94 7.96 -6.93 -12.00
C LEU A 94 9.07 -7.62 -11.18
N MET A 95 8.74 -8.79 -10.64
CA MET A 95 9.60 -9.63 -9.80
C MET A 95 9.36 -11.09 -10.18
N GLN A 96 10.40 -11.91 -10.04
CA GLN A 96 10.33 -13.33 -10.37
C GLN A 96 10.95 -14.20 -9.27
N ALA A 97 10.42 -15.40 -9.12
CA ALA A 97 11.01 -16.41 -8.26
C ALA A 97 12.36 -16.87 -8.81
N VAL A 98 13.36 -17.03 -7.94
CA VAL A 98 14.64 -17.63 -8.31
C VAL A 98 14.52 -19.15 -8.21
N ILE A 99 14.71 -19.84 -9.33
CA ILE A 99 14.66 -21.29 -9.40
C ILE A 99 16.09 -21.84 -9.32
N GLY A 100 16.37 -22.70 -8.34
CA GLY A 100 17.67 -23.34 -8.19
C GLY A 100 17.85 -24.05 -6.85
N PHE A 101 18.84 -24.95 -6.79
CA PHE A 101 19.15 -25.70 -5.58
C PHE A 101 19.58 -24.75 -4.45
N GLY A 102 18.89 -24.81 -3.31
CA GLY A 102 19.17 -23.92 -2.16
C GLY A 102 18.72 -22.46 -2.34
N LYS A 103 17.91 -22.16 -3.37
CA LYS A 103 17.39 -20.81 -3.64
C LYS A 103 15.88 -20.67 -3.38
N HIS A 104 15.31 -21.61 -2.64
CA HIS A 104 13.89 -21.58 -2.27
C HIS A 104 13.54 -20.29 -1.52
N GLY A 105 12.36 -19.74 -1.82
CA GLY A 105 11.87 -18.53 -1.16
C GLY A 105 12.56 -17.24 -1.62
N ARG A 106 13.41 -17.28 -2.65
CA ARG A 106 14.14 -16.09 -3.12
C ARG A 106 13.48 -15.41 -4.30
N LEU A 107 13.47 -14.08 -4.26
CA LEU A 107 12.98 -13.20 -5.31
C LEU A 107 14.13 -12.46 -5.98
N THR A 108 13.95 -12.15 -7.25
CA THR A 108 14.81 -11.23 -7.99
C THR A 108 13.97 -10.25 -8.80
N LEU A 109 14.52 -9.07 -9.07
CA LEU A 109 13.86 -8.04 -9.87
C LEU A 109 13.91 -8.42 -11.36
N THR A 110 12.82 -8.22 -12.08
CA THR A 110 12.83 -8.33 -13.55
C THR A 110 13.35 -7.03 -14.18
N GLN A 111 13.60 -7.07 -15.49
CA GLN A 111 14.00 -5.86 -16.22
C GLN A 111 12.87 -4.80 -16.17
N GLU A 112 11.62 -5.24 -16.27
CA GLU A 112 10.42 -4.42 -16.17
C GLU A 112 10.31 -3.78 -14.79
N GLY A 113 10.59 -4.55 -13.72
CA GLY A 113 10.67 -4.02 -12.35
C GLY A 113 11.71 -2.92 -12.22
N TYR A 114 12.91 -3.11 -12.77
CA TYR A 114 13.97 -2.09 -12.77
C TYR A 114 13.54 -0.83 -13.51
N GLN A 115 12.95 -0.97 -14.69
CA GLN A 115 12.48 0.16 -15.49
C GLN A 115 11.35 0.93 -14.78
N LEU A 116 10.43 0.21 -14.14
CA LEU A 116 9.35 0.80 -13.36
C LEU A 116 9.92 1.64 -12.21
N MET A 117 10.83 1.07 -11.43
CA MET A 117 11.47 1.78 -10.32
C MET A 117 12.24 3.01 -10.79
N ASN A 118 12.99 2.92 -11.89
CA ASN A 118 13.70 4.06 -12.48
C ASN A 118 12.77 5.20 -12.93
N ARG A 119 11.57 4.87 -13.45
CA ARG A 119 10.65 5.86 -14.01
C ARG A 119 9.67 6.45 -12.98
N TYR A 120 9.23 5.63 -12.02
CA TYR A 120 8.14 5.97 -11.11
C TYR A 120 8.56 6.01 -9.64
N GLY A 121 9.66 5.35 -9.27
CA GLY A 121 10.16 5.23 -7.89
C GLY A 121 9.37 4.25 -7.01
N SER A 122 8.10 3.95 -7.36
CA SER A 122 7.26 2.97 -6.68
C SER A 122 6.16 2.45 -7.61
N TYR A 123 5.63 1.27 -7.30
CA TYR A 123 4.44 0.70 -7.89
C TYR A 123 3.19 1.53 -7.60
N GLY A 124 3.05 2.08 -6.39
CA GLY A 124 1.95 3.00 -6.07
C GLY A 124 1.91 4.22 -7.01
N ASN A 125 3.06 4.83 -7.30
CA ASN A 125 3.16 5.96 -8.24
C ASN A 125 2.86 5.54 -9.69
N PHE A 126 3.26 4.34 -10.07
CA PHE A 126 2.93 3.77 -11.37
C PHE A 126 1.41 3.61 -11.54
N LEU A 127 0.73 3.05 -10.54
CA LEU A 127 -0.72 2.90 -10.55
C LEU A 127 -1.42 4.25 -10.66
N GLN A 128 -1.03 5.24 -9.86
CA GLN A 128 -1.62 6.58 -9.92
C GLN A 128 -1.48 7.22 -11.30
N LYS A 129 -0.29 7.16 -11.92
CA LYS A 129 -0.09 7.69 -13.28
C LYS A 129 -0.83 6.89 -14.35
N LYS A 130 -0.98 5.57 -14.17
CA LYS A 130 -1.76 4.74 -15.09
C LYS A 130 -3.26 5.05 -15.00
N HIS A 131 -3.79 5.26 -13.79
CA HIS A 131 -5.16 5.67 -13.57
C HIS A 131 -5.42 7.10 -14.10
N ALA A 132 -4.52 8.05 -13.88
CA ALA A 132 -4.63 9.41 -14.42
C ALA A 132 -4.73 9.40 -15.95
N LYS A 133 -3.91 8.59 -16.63
CA LYS A 133 -3.96 8.43 -18.10
C LYS A 133 -5.27 7.88 -18.64
N ILE A 134 -6.01 7.09 -17.86
CA ILE A 134 -7.31 6.55 -18.30
C ILE A 134 -8.38 7.64 -18.19
N VAL A 135 -8.33 8.47 -17.13
CA VAL A 135 -9.30 9.56 -16.94
C VAL A 135 -9.11 10.68 -17.98
N ASP A 136 -7.86 10.95 -18.38
CA ASP A 136 -7.57 11.93 -19.44
C ASP A 136 -7.89 11.42 -20.86
N ALA A 137 -8.02 10.10 -21.06
CA ALA A 137 -8.36 9.51 -22.37
C ALA A 137 -9.87 9.47 -22.64
N ASP A 138 -10.71 9.48 -21.59
CA ASP A 138 -12.18 9.42 -21.70
C ASP A 138 -12.88 10.80 -21.67
N THR A 139 -12.14 11.91 -21.70
CA THR A 139 -12.71 13.27 -21.73
C THR A 139 -12.66 13.97 -23.10
N ASN A 140 -12.55 13.21 -24.20
CA ASN A 140 -12.87 13.75 -25.52
C ASN A 140 -14.38 13.59 -25.81
N ILE A 141 -15.14 14.64 -25.49
CA ILE A 141 -16.59 14.77 -25.70
C ILE A 141 -16.88 14.85 -27.21
N GLU A 142 -17.56 13.87 -27.80
CA GLU A 142 -18.37 14.13 -29.00
C GLU A 142 -19.72 14.71 -28.57
N ASP A 143 -19.85 16.02 -28.78
CA ASP A 143 -21.06 16.82 -28.74
C ASP A 143 -22.10 16.25 -29.73
N VAL A 144 -22.96 15.35 -29.27
CA VAL A 144 -24.11 14.87 -30.04
C VAL A 144 -25.26 15.86 -29.89
N THR A 145 -25.41 16.68 -30.93
CA THR A 145 -26.56 17.57 -31.15
C THR A 145 -27.88 16.79 -30.98
N PRO A 146 -28.90 17.29 -30.25
CA PRO A 146 -30.16 16.57 -30.09
C PRO A 146 -30.87 16.39 -31.45
N PRO A 147 -31.52 15.24 -31.70
CA PRO A 147 -32.21 14.99 -32.96
C PRO A 147 -33.40 15.96 -33.15
N PRO A 148 -33.69 16.40 -34.38
CA PRO A 148 -34.85 17.25 -34.64
C PRO A 148 -36.16 16.51 -34.31
N PRO A 149 -37.17 17.21 -33.77
CA PRO A 149 -38.46 16.59 -33.45
C PRO A 149 -39.17 16.09 -34.72
N PRO A 150 -39.92 14.99 -34.64
CA PRO A 150 -40.64 14.46 -35.79
C PRO A 150 -41.69 15.47 -36.31
N PRO A 151 -41.94 15.52 -37.63
CA PRO A 151 -42.98 16.37 -38.19
C PRO A 151 -44.34 16.01 -37.59
N LYS A 152 -45.08 16.99 -37.09
CA LYS A 152 -46.50 16.83 -36.78
C LYS A 152 -47.24 16.78 -38.11
N GLU A 153 -47.53 15.58 -38.62
CA GLU A 153 -48.51 15.42 -39.69
C GLU A 153 -49.88 15.87 -39.16
N PRO A 154 -50.57 16.81 -39.84
CA PRO A 154 -51.95 17.12 -39.51
C PRO A 154 -52.82 15.91 -39.90
N MET A 155 -53.49 15.33 -38.90
CA MET A 155 -54.67 14.49 -39.13
C MET A 155 -55.78 15.36 -39.72
N ASP A 156 -55.85 15.43 -41.04
CA ASP A 156 -57.08 15.69 -41.79
C ASP A 156 -57.37 14.38 -42.53
N GLY A 157 -58.41 13.60 -42.19
CA GLY A 157 -59.78 14.06 -42.10
C GLY A 157 -60.44 13.81 -43.45
N VAL A 158 -61.21 12.72 -43.54
CA VAL A 158 -62.45 12.52 -44.32
C VAL A 158 -62.54 13.25 -45.68
N HIS A 159 -62.69 12.50 -46.78
CA HIS A 159 -63.89 12.47 -47.65
C HIS A 159 -63.72 11.38 -48.71
#